data_AF-A0A154QY21-F1
#
_entry.id   AF-A0A154QY21-F1
#
_cell.length_a   1.000
_cell.length_b   1.000
_cell.length_c   1.000
_cell.angle_alpha   90.00
_cell.angle_beta   90.00
_cell.angle_gamma   90.00
#
_symmetry.space_group_name_H-M   'P 1'
#
loop_
_entity.id
_entity.type
_entity.pdbx_description
1 polymer ?
#
loop_
_entity_poly.entity_id
_entity_poly.type
_entity_poly.pdbx_seq_one_letter_code
_entity_poly.pdbx_strand_id
1 'polypeptide(L)' 'MPPSIEAILADPATSSWLKASLTAALPRDPVDAANDACLLKSLLEDRSDAVLHNTYRSEAH' A
#
# COMPACT_ATOMS: atom_id res chain seq x y z
N MET A 1 9.73 5.83 -15.86
CA MET A 1 10.08 6.25 -14.49
C MET A 1 8.81 6.24 -13.66
N PRO A 2 8.86 5.87 -12.37
CA PRO A 2 7.71 6.02 -11.49
C PRO A 2 7.28 7.50 -11.41
N PRO A 3 5.99 7.78 -11.16
CA PRO A 3 5.52 9.15 -10.93
C PRO A 3 6.22 9.77 -9.71
N SER A 4 6.33 11.10 -9.70
CA SER A 4 6.85 11.82 -8.51
C SER A 4 5.84 11.78 -7.36
N ILE A 5 6.31 12.09 -6.15
CA ILE A 5 5.47 12.19 -4.94
C ILE A 5 4.37 13.23 -5.15
N GLU A 6 4.70 14.38 -5.72
CA GLU A 6 3.76 15.47 -5.99
C GLU A 6 2.69 15.03 -7.00
N ALA A 7 3.07 14.28 -8.02
CA ALA A 7 2.14 13.75 -9.01
C ALA A 7 1.13 12.78 -8.37
N ILE A 8 1.58 11.89 -7.48
CA ILE A 8 0.70 10.97 -6.72
C ILE A 8 -0.25 11.74 -5.79
N LEU A 9 0.24 12.77 -5.09
CA LEU A 9 -0.60 13.58 -4.20
C LEU A 9 -1.64 14.41 -4.96
N ALA A 10 -1.29 14.93 -6.13
CA ALA A 10 -2.16 15.76 -6.96
C ALA A 10 -3.20 14.95 -7.76
N ASP A 11 -2.91 13.70 -8.11
CA ASP A 11 -3.77 12.89 -8.95
C ASP A 11 -5.10 12.52 -8.26
N PRO A 12 -6.27 12.98 -8.75
CA PRO A 12 -7.57 12.66 -8.13
C PRO A 12 -7.93 11.16 -8.21
N ALA A 13 -7.31 10.38 -9.10
CA ALA A 13 -7.54 8.94 -9.20
C ALA A 13 -6.74 8.13 -8.16
N THR A 14 -5.71 8.73 -7.55
CA THR A 14 -4.95 8.10 -6.48
C THR A 14 -5.83 7.94 -5.24
N SER A 15 -5.82 6.74 -4.65
CA SER A 15 -6.64 6.43 -3.48
C SER A 15 -6.35 7.35 -2.30
N SER A 16 -7.40 7.73 -1.56
CA SER A 16 -7.29 8.59 -0.39
C SER A 16 -6.35 8.01 0.67
N TRP A 17 -6.37 6.68 0.84
CA TRP A 17 -5.47 5.99 1.76
C TRP A 17 -4.01 6.14 1.36
N LEU A 18 -3.65 5.96 0.09
CA LEU A 18 -2.27 6.11 -0.36
C LEU A 18 -1.79 7.56 -0.21
N LYS A 19 -2.64 8.55 -0.51
CA LYS A 19 -2.31 9.96 -0.28
C LYS A 19 -2.04 10.25 1.19
N ALA A 20 -2.92 9.81 2.08
CA ALA A 20 -2.77 10.01 3.52
C ALA A 20 -1.50 9.35 4.07
N SER A 21 -1.23 8.11 3.67
CA SER A 21 -0.01 7.38 4.07
C SER A 21 1.25 8.09 3.58
N LEU A 22 1.26 8.55 2.32
CA LEU A 22 2.40 9.29 1.75
C LEU A 22 2.60 10.63 2.48
N THR A 23 1.54 11.41 2.69
CA THR A 23 1.61 12.68 3.44
C THR A 23 2.12 12.49 4.86
N ALA A 24 1.72 11.42 5.56
CA ALA A 24 2.21 11.10 6.90
C ALA A 24 3.66 10.63 6.94
N ALA A 25 4.16 10.05 5.83
CA ALA A 25 5.54 9.57 5.72
C ALA A 25 6.55 10.69 5.45
N LEU A 26 6.17 11.73 4.68
CA LEU A 26 7.06 12.83 4.29
C LEU A 26 7.81 13.56 5.43
N PRO A 27 7.22 13.80 6.63
CA PRO A 27 7.94 14.45 7.72
C PRO A 27 8.83 13.51 8.55
N ARG A 28 8.84 12.20 8.28
CA ARG A 28 9.61 11.21 9.04
C ARG A 28 11.02 11.06 8.49
N ASP A 29 11.87 10.33 9.24
CA ASP A 29 13.13 9.82 8.68
C ASP A 29 12.83 8.97 7.42
N PRO A 30 13.51 9.25 6.29
CA PRO A 30 13.19 8.59 5.03
C PRO A 30 13.55 7.10 4.99
N VAL A 31 14.53 6.65 5.79
CA VAL A 31 14.91 5.23 5.86
C VAL A 31 13.85 4.45 6.63
N ASP A 32 13.42 4.97 7.78
CA ASP A 32 12.35 4.35 8.58
C ASP A 32 11.03 4.32 7.81
N ALA A 33 10.65 5.42 7.16
CA ALA A 33 9.41 5.50 6.40
C ALA A 33 9.38 4.51 5.22
N ALA A 34 10.51 4.34 4.51
CA ALA A 34 10.61 3.37 3.42
C ALA A 34 10.54 1.93 3.93
N ASN A 35 11.22 1.62 5.05
CA ASN A 35 11.19 0.29 5.65
C ASN A 35 9.77 -0.09 6.14
N ASP A 36 9.07 0.83 6.79
CA ASP A 36 7.69 0.63 7.23
C ASP A 36 6.75 0.40 6.04
N ALA A 37 6.92 1.15 4.94
CA ALA A 37 6.13 0.99 3.73
C ALA A 37 6.37 -0.38 3.07
N CYS A 38 7.61 -0.86 3.06
CA CYS A 38 7.93 -2.21 2.57
C CYS A 38 7.27 -3.30 3.42
N LEU A 39 7.35 -3.19 4.75
CA LEU A 39 6.69 -4.13 5.65
C LEU A 39 5.17 -4.12 5.47
N LEU A 40 4.57 -2.94 5.37
CA LEU A 40 3.14 -2.76 5.13
C LEU A 40 2.69 -3.41 3.83
N LYS A 41 3.46 -3.26 2.75
CA LYS A 41 3.20 -3.94 1.48
C LYS A 41 3.17 -5.45 1.67
N SER A 42 4.18 -6.04 2.29
CA SER A 42 4.24 -7.49 2.52
C SER A 42 3.05 -8.00 3.34
N LEU A 43 2.67 -7.30 4.41
CA LEU A 43 1.51 -7.69 5.22
C LEU A 43 0.19 -7.62 4.45
N LEU A 44 0.03 -6.64 3.56
CA LEU A 44 -1.16 -6.49 2.72
C LEU A 44 -1.21 -7.56 1.62
N GLU A 45 -0.07 -7.93 1.05
CA GLU A 45 0.07 -9.03 0.09
C GLU A 45 -0.31 -10.36 0.75
N ASP A 46 0.29 -10.70 1.89
CA ASP A 46 -0.02 -11.93 2.64
C ASP A 46 -1.52 -12.01 3.00
N ARG A 47 -2.11 -10.88 3.41
CA ARG A 47 -3.54 -10.80 3.70
C ARG A 47 -4.39 -11.01 2.45
N SER A 48 -4.03 -10.39 1.34
CA SER A 48 -4.74 -10.53 0.06
C SER A 48 -4.74 -11.99 -0.39
N ASP A 49 -3.57 -12.64 -0.35
CA ASP A 49 -3.40 -14.03 -0.73
C ASP A 49 -4.20 -14.96 0.18
N ALA A 50 -4.16 -14.73 1.50
CA ALA A 50 -4.95 -15.50 2.45
C ALA A 50 -6.46 -15.37 2.20
N VAL A 51 -6.95 -14.17 1.87
CA VAL A 51 -8.37 -13.94 1.54
C VAL A 51 -8.74 -14.65 0.24
N LEU A 52 -7.95 -14.48 -0.83
CA LEU A 52 -8.22 -15.10 -2.12
C LEU A 52 -8.17 -16.63 -2.04
N HIS A 53 -7.14 -17.20 -1.40
CA HIS A 53 -7.02 -18.65 -1.22
C HIS A 53 -8.17 -19.23 -0.38
N ASN A 54 -8.61 -18.51 0.66
CA ASN A 54 -9.74 -18.93 1.47
C ASN A 54 -11.07 -18.89 0.69
N THR A 55 -11.26 -17.85 -0.14
CA THR A 55 -12.44 -17.73 -1.01
C THR A 55 -12.52 -18.87 -2.03
N TYR A 56 -11.40 -19.24 -2.66
CA TYR A 56 -11.37 -20.37 -3.61
C TYR A 56 -11.60 -21.73 -2.93
N ARG A 57 -11.20 -21.89 -1.66
CA ARG A 57 -11.47 -23.12 -0.88
C ARG A 57 -12.94 -23.25 -0.46
N SER A 58 -13.66 -22.14 -0.31
CA SER A 58 -15.10 -22.14 0.03
C SER A 58 -16.04 -22.35 -1.16
N GLU A 59 -15.62 -22.02 -2.38
CA GLU A 59 -16.43 -22.22 -3.60
C GLU A 59 -16.26 -23.61 -4.24
N ALA A 60 -15.27 -24.39 -3.79
CA ALA A 60 -14.98 -25.73 -4.29
C ALA A 60 -15.79 -26.86 -3.58
N HIS A 61 -16.83 -26.51 -2.82
CA HIS A 61 -17.67 -27.43 -2.06
C HIS A 61 -19.16 -27.27 -2.39
#